data_AF-A0A4Y2QVJ6-F1
#
_entry.id   AF-A0A4Y2QVJ6-F1
#
_cell.length_a   1.000
_cell.length_b   1.000
_cell.length_c   1.000
_cell.angle_alpha   90.00
_cell.angle_beta   90.00
_cell.angle_gamma   90.00
#
_symmetry.space_group_name_H-M   'P 1'
#
loop_
_entity.id
_entity.type
_entity.pdbx_description
1 polymer ?
#
loop_
_entity_poly.entity_id
_entity_poly.type
_entity_poly.pdbx_seq_one_letter_code
_entity_poly.pdbx_strand_id
1 'polypeptide(L)'
;MSLPDTFLHVDPQIWEHQEDYYKALKIIEGIPVVNDHTERGIALIKEFNRKITHFEDQLQFLLQVIEGHRRVYPDCKKQGLAGASTST
;
A
#
# COMPACT_ATOMS: atom_id res chain seq x y z
N MET A 1 -7.76 -14.06 -20.42
CA MET A 1 -6.75 -15.08 -20.07
C MET A 1 -7.32 -15.84 -18.88
N SER A 2 -7.54 -17.15 -19.00
CA SER A 2 -8.05 -17.95 -17.87
C SER A 2 -6.85 -18.47 -17.08
N LEU A 3 -6.81 -18.20 -15.78
CA LEU A 3 -5.81 -18.79 -14.90
C LEU A 3 -6.29 -20.20 -14.53
N PRO A 4 -5.49 -21.27 -14.73
CA PRO A 4 -5.83 -22.58 -14.22
C PRO A 4 -5.91 -22.54 -12.69
N ASP A 5 -7.02 -22.96 -12.10
CA ASP A 5 -7.30 -22.87 -10.67
C ASP A 5 -7.62 -24.23 -10.01
N THR A 6 -7.67 -25.29 -10.80
CA THR A 6 -7.93 -26.67 -10.38
C THR A 6 -7.03 -27.13 -9.23
N PHE A 7 -5.77 -26.69 -9.20
CA PHE A 7 -4.82 -27.01 -8.13
C PHE A 7 -5.23 -26.40 -6.77
N LEU A 8 -6.06 -25.35 -6.73
CA LEU A 8 -6.56 -24.75 -5.48
C LEU A 8 -7.51 -25.68 -4.70
N HIS A 9 -8.02 -26.73 -5.35
CA HIS A 9 -8.92 -27.71 -4.76
C HIS A 9 -8.21 -28.94 -4.17
N VAL A 10 -6.88 -29.00 -4.25
CA VAL A 10 -6.08 -30.08 -3.67
C VAL A 10 -5.16 -29.57 -2.56
N ASP A 11 -4.59 -30.49 -1.77
CA ASP A 11 -3.69 -30.14 -0.67
C ASP A 11 -2.51 -29.28 -1.16
N PRO A 12 -2.22 -28.13 -0.52
CA PRO A 12 -1.07 -27.28 -0.84
C PRO A 12 0.27 -28.02 -0.90
N GLN A 13 0.44 -29.10 -0.13
CA GLN A 13 1.65 -29.91 -0.15
C GLN A 13 1.92 -30.60 -1.50
N ILE A 14 0.89 -30.79 -2.33
CA ILE A 14 1.04 -31.44 -3.64
C ILE A 14 0.93 -30.47 -4.82
N TRP A 15 0.83 -29.15 -4.59
CA TRP A 15 0.71 -28.15 -5.65
C TRP A 15 1.87 -28.19 -6.64
N GLU A 16 3.10 -28.37 -6.16
CA GLU A 16 4.29 -28.49 -7.03
C GLU A 16 4.26 -29.72 -7.93
N HIS A 17 3.37 -30.68 -7.68
CA HIS A 17 3.17 -31.86 -8.51
C HIS A 17 2.01 -31.68 -9.52
N GLN A 18 1.28 -30.55 -9.45
CA GLN A 18 0.18 -30.23 -10.34
C GLN A 18 0.68 -29.48 -11.58
N GLU A 19 0.32 -29.96 -12.77
CA GLU A 19 0.66 -29.29 -14.03
C GLU A 19 0.01 -27.89 -14.11
N ASP A 20 -1.21 -27.76 -13.60
CA ASP A 20 -1.98 -26.52 -13.63
C ASP A 20 -1.38 -25.45 -12.69
N TYR A 21 -0.71 -25.85 -11.61
CA TYR A 21 0.06 -24.95 -10.76
C TYR A 21 1.19 -24.28 -11.53
N TYR A 22 1.99 -25.03 -12.30
CA TYR A 22 3.07 -24.45 -13.10
C TYR A 22 2.58 -23.57 -14.24
N LYS A 23 1.44 -23.91 -14.85
CA LYS A 23 0.80 -23.05 -15.86
C LYS A 23 0.34 -21.73 -15.25
N ALA A 24 -0.31 -21.78 -14.09
CA ALA A 24 -0.73 -20.59 -13.36
C ALA A 24 0.47 -19.75 -12.90
N LEU A 25 1.52 -20.38 -12.38
CA LEU A 25 2.75 -19.72 -11.94
C LEU A 25 3.41 -18.94 -13.08
N LYS A 26 3.60 -19.56 -14.26
CA LYS A 26 4.18 -18.89 -15.44
C LYS A 26 3.37 -17.67 -15.89
N ILE A 27 2.04 -17.73 -15.76
CA ILE A 27 1.17 -16.60 -16.08
C ILE A 27 1.40 -15.48 -15.06
N ILE A 28 1.41 -15.80 -13.77
CA ILE A 28 1.59 -14.84 -12.68
C ILE A 28 2.98 -14.19 -12.70
N GLU A 29 4.04 -14.95 -12.95
CA GLU A 29 5.42 -14.45 -13.09
C GLU A 29 5.57 -13.47 -14.26
N GLY A 30 4.74 -13.61 -15.30
CA GLY A 30 4.68 -12.68 -16.42
C GLY A 30 3.85 -11.42 -16.16
N ILE A 31 3.10 -11.36 -15.04
CA ILE A 31 2.37 -10.15 -14.67
C ILE A 31 3.38 -9.17 -14.07
N PRO A 32 3.58 -8.00 -14.69
CA PRO A 32 4.41 -6.98 -14.07
C PRO A 32 3.77 -6.61 -12.74
N VAL A 33 4.50 -6.82 -11.65
CA VAL A 33 4.18 -6.21 -10.35
C VAL A 33 4.58 -4.74 -10.44
N VAL A 34 3.92 -4.01 -11.34
CA VAL A 34 3.91 -2.56 -11.29
C VAL A 34 3.28 -2.23 -9.96
N ASN A 35 4.04 -1.51 -9.16
CA ASN A 35 3.66 -1.12 -7.82
C ASN A 35 2.63 0.02 -7.92
N ASP A 36 1.49 -0.25 -8.54
CA ASP A 36 0.40 0.69 -8.81
C ASP A 36 -0.02 1.36 -7.51
N HIS A 37 0.01 0.64 -6.39
CA HIS A 37 -0.27 1.18 -5.08
C HIS A 37 0.75 2.25 -4.63
N THR A 38 2.04 2.02 -4.86
CA THR A 38 3.08 3.01 -4.55
C THR A 38 3.09 4.16 -5.55
N GLU A 39 2.90 3.89 -6.84
CA GLU A 39 2.78 4.94 -7.86
C GLU A 39 1.58 5.84 -7.58
N ARG A 40 0.44 5.26 -7.21
CA ARG A 40 -0.75 5.98 -6.78
C ARG A 40 -0.54 6.74 -5.48
N GLY A 41 0.19 6.17 -4.52
CA GLY A 41 0.58 6.85 -3.28
C GLY A 41 1.46 8.07 -3.55
N ILE A 42 2.43 7.95 -4.45
CA ILE A 42 3.31 9.04 -4.89
C ILE A 42 2.51 10.10 -5.67
N ALA A 43 1.58 9.69 -6.54
CA ALA A 43 0.71 10.63 -7.25
C ALA A 43 -0.16 11.43 -6.27
N LEU A 44 -0.79 10.76 -5.30
CA LEU A 44 -1.60 11.38 -4.26
C LEU A 44 -0.81 12.40 -3.44
N ILE A 45 0.40 12.05 -2.98
CA ILE A 45 1.20 12.98 -2.20
C ILE A 45 1.63 14.17 -3.06
N LYS A 46 2.04 13.96 -4.32
CA LYS A 46 2.39 15.04 -5.25
C LYS A 46 1.21 15.98 -5.52
N GLU A 47 0.03 15.45 -5.79
CA GLU A 47 -1.18 16.24 -6.04
C GLU A 47 -1.64 17.01 -4.80
N PHE A 48 -1.63 16.36 -3.64
CA PHE A 48 -1.98 16.99 -2.37
C PHE A 48 -1.00 18.09 -2.01
N ASN A 49 0.30 17.83 -2.13
CA ASN A 49 1.34 18.80 -1.85
C ASN A 49 1.23 20.03 -2.75
N ARG A 50 0.95 19.85 -4.04
CA ARG A 50 0.68 20.96 -4.96
C ARG A 50 -0.43 21.91 -4.49
N LYS A 51 -1.35 21.48 -3.61
CA LYS A 51 -2.38 22.34 -3.01
C LYS A 51 -1.91 23.09 -1.77
N ILE A 52 -0.86 22.60 -1.09
CA ILE A 52 -0.30 23.21 0.13
C ILE A 52 0.90 24.10 -0.22
N THR A 53 1.81 23.60 -1.05
CA THR A 53 3.03 24.29 -1.46
C THR A 53 3.49 23.87 -2.86
N HIS A 54 4.02 24.82 -3.61
CA HIS A 54 4.65 24.56 -4.92
C HIS A 54 6.16 24.39 -4.83
N PHE A 55 6.76 24.56 -3.65
CA PHE A 55 8.21 24.56 -3.44
C PHE A 55 8.65 23.26 -2.75
N GLU A 56 9.63 22.58 -3.33
CA GLU A 56 10.14 21.30 -2.83
C GLU A 56 10.72 21.42 -1.41
N ASP A 57 11.41 22.51 -1.09
CA ASP A 57 11.97 22.75 0.24
C ASP A 57 10.89 22.77 1.33
N GLN A 58 9.76 23.42 1.05
CA GLN A 58 8.64 23.49 1.99
C GLN A 58 7.97 22.12 2.17
N LEU A 59 7.92 21.32 1.11
CA LEU A 59 7.46 19.93 1.20
C LEU A 59 8.39 19.11 2.10
N GLN A 60 9.70 19.26 1.95
CA GLN A 60 10.65 18.53 2.78
C GLN A 60 10.48 18.86 4.27
N PHE A 61 10.29 20.14 4.62
CA PHE A 61 9.96 20.53 5.99
C PHE A 61 8.62 19.93 6.47
N LEU A 62 7.58 19.95 5.64
CA LEU A 62 6.28 19.38 5.98
C LEU A 62 6.37 17.87 6.27
N LEU A 63 7.13 17.13 5.46
CA LEU A 63 7.32 15.69 5.66
C LEU A 63 8.01 15.37 6.99
N GLN A 64 9.00 16.17 7.39
CA GLN A 64 9.66 16.02 8.70
C GLN A 64 8.69 16.25 9.86
N VAL A 65 7.81 17.25 9.76
CA VAL A 65 6.78 17.54 10.79
C VAL A 65 5.78 16.39 10.88
N ILE A 66 5.30 15.88 9.73
CA ILE A 66 4.36 14.74 9.68
C ILE A 66 4.99 13.50 10.30
N GLU A 67 6.25 13.22 10.00
CA GLU A 67 6.99 12.08 10.53
C GLU A 67 7.13 12.18 12.06
N GLY A 68 7.55 13.34 12.57
CA GLY A 68 7.61 13.60 13.99
C GLY A 68 6.26 13.41 14.69
N HIS A 69 5.17 13.92 14.09
CA HIS A 69 3.82 13.72 14.61
C HIS A 69 3.41 12.24 14.64
N ARG A 70 3.73 11.46 13.60
CA ARG A 70 3.42 10.01 13.58
C ARG A 70 4.19 9.22 14.63
N ARG A 71 5.44 9.61 14.95
CA ARG A 71 6.20 9.01 16.05
C ARG A 71 5.56 9.27 17.41
N VAL A 72 5.07 10.50 17.63
CA VAL A 72 4.40 10.90 18.88
C VAL A 72 3.02 10.23 18.99
N TYR A 73 2.33 10.05 17.87
CA TYR A 73 0.99 9.48 17.79
C TYR A 73 0.96 8.26 16.84
N PRO A 74 1.52 7.11 17.25
CA PRO A 74 1.66 5.93 16.39
C PRO A 74 0.32 5.25 16.06
N ASP A 75 -0.70 5.44 16.90
CA ASP A 75 -2.02 4.83 16.79
C ASP A 75 -3.12 5.89 16.53
N CYS A 76 -2.91 6.73 15.52
CA CYS A 76 -3.92 7.70 15.04
C CYS A 76 -5.12 7.00 14.36
N LYS A 77 -5.88 6.22 15.13
CA LYS A 77 -7.20 5.73 14.73
C LYS A 77 -8.18 6.89 14.87
N LYS A 78 -9.11 7.03 13.92
CA LYS A 78 -10.15 8.07 13.90
C LYS A 78 -10.92 8.18 15.24
N GLN A 79 -10.99 7.09 16.01
CA GLN A 79 -11.62 7.04 17.33
C GLN A 79 -10.81 7.76 18.43
N GLY A 80 -9.48 7.85 18.34
CA GLY A 80 -8.63 8.47 19.36
C GLY A 80 -8.59 10.01 19.32
N LEU A 81 -8.94 10.62 18.18
CA LEU A 81 -8.91 12.07 17.99
C LEU A 81 -10.18 12.80 18.48
N ALA A 82 -11.24 12.07 18.84
CA ALA A 82 -12.48 12.65 19.35
C ALA A 82 -12.40 13.04 20.85
N GLY A 83 -11.39 12.57 21.59
CA GLY A 83 -11.28 12.75 23.05
C GLY A 83 -10.46 13.96 23.51
N ALA A 84 -9.68 14.60 22.64
CA ALA A 84 -8.76 15.68 23.03
C ALA A 84 -9.38 17.08 23.00
N SER A 85 -10.65 17.21 22.60
CA SER A 85 -11.32 18.53 22.43
C SER A 85 -12.09 19.01 23.66
N THR A 86 -12.04 18.31 24.79
CA THR A 86 -12.77 18.71 26.01
C THR A 86 -11.90 18.61 27.25
N SER A 87 -11.06 19.60 27.49
CA SER A 87 -10.57 19.93 28.83
C SER A 87 -10.22 21.42 28.85
N THR A 88 -11.19 22.21 29.29
CA THR A 88 -11.02 23.58 29.80
C THR A 88 -11.05 23.50 31.31
#